data_AF-A0A958J6S0-F1
#
_entry.id   AF-A0A958J6S0-F1
#
_cell.length_a   1.000
_cell.length_b   1.000
_cell.length_c   1.000
_cell.angle_alpha   90.00
_cell.angle_beta   90.00
_cell.angle_gamma   90.00
#
_symmetry.space_group_name_H-M   'P 1'
#
loop_
_entity.id
_entity.type
_entity.pdbx_description
1 polymer ?
#
loop_
_entity_poly.entity_id
_entity_poly.type
_entity_poly.pdbx_seq_one_letter_code
_entity_poly.pdbx_strand_id
1 'polypeptide(L)'
;MSILVVGSVALDDVETPHGSVKNSLGGSALYFGAAAGIFTPVNLVGVVGEDFDLNTIEFLKSRGVDFRGLTVEPGETFRWGGRYHDNINKRDTLYTYLNVFENFKPAIPEHYRRDPLVFLANIDPELQLQVLEQMERPRLTLLDTMNFWIHGKKQPLLELIPRIDVLILNDEELQELTDIPHLYRAAESLLQ
;
A
#
# COMPACT_ATOMS: atom_id res chain seq x y z
N MET A 1 14.69 16.29 0.58
CA MET A 1 14.41 15.01 1.26
C MET A 1 13.21 14.42 0.55
N SER A 2 13.19 13.12 0.28
CA SER A 2 12.10 12.42 -0.42
C SER A 2 11.63 11.24 0.41
N ILE A 3 10.45 10.74 0.10
CA ILE A 3 9.89 9.51 0.69
C ILE A 3 9.76 8.46 -0.40
N LEU A 4 10.32 7.27 -0.19
CA LEU A 4 10.02 6.12 -1.01
C LEU A 4 8.68 5.53 -0.55
N VAL A 5 7.78 5.24 -1.48
CA VAL A 5 6.59 4.43 -1.20
C VAL A 5 6.56 3.23 -2.12
N VAL A 6 6.33 2.04 -1.55
CA VAL A 6 5.87 0.87 -2.28
C VAL A 6 4.45 0.55 -1.85
N GLY A 7 3.57 0.22 -2.79
CA GLY A 7 2.19 -0.13 -2.50
C GLY A 7 1.41 -0.44 -3.77
N SER A 8 0.11 -0.66 -3.63
CA SER A 8 -0.75 -0.90 -4.78
C SER A 8 -0.98 0.36 -5.62
N VAL A 9 -1.03 0.16 -6.93
CA VAL A 9 -1.57 1.11 -7.93
C VAL A 9 -2.70 0.36 -8.61
N ALA A 10 -3.93 0.85 -8.47
CA ALA A 10 -5.13 0.04 -8.69
C ALA A 10 -6.21 0.74 -9.50
N LEU A 11 -7.13 -0.07 -10.01
CA LEU A 11 -8.44 0.35 -10.49
C LEU A 11 -9.53 -0.25 -9.60
N ASP A 12 -10.26 0.61 -8.90
CA ASP A 12 -11.23 0.23 -7.88
C ASP A 12 -12.68 0.41 -8.36
N ASP A 13 -13.52 -0.57 -8.05
CA ASP A 13 -14.99 -0.41 -8.11
C ASP A 13 -15.50 -0.18 -6.69
N VAL A 14 -16.09 0.99 -6.44
CA VAL A 14 -16.57 1.39 -5.11
C VAL A 14 -18.07 1.59 -5.15
N GLU A 15 -18.78 0.89 -4.29
CA GLU A 15 -20.22 0.99 -4.07
C GLU A 15 -20.51 1.60 -2.69
N THR A 16 -21.45 2.52 -2.65
CA THR A 16 -22.01 3.11 -1.42
C THR A 16 -23.54 3.02 -1.48
N PRO A 17 -24.26 3.23 -0.37
CA PRO A 17 -25.72 3.31 -0.39
C PRO A 17 -26.29 4.39 -1.33
N HIS A 18 -25.47 5.37 -1.73
CA HIS A 18 -25.90 6.54 -2.49
C HIS A 18 -25.40 6.56 -3.93
N GLY A 19 -24.61 5.56 -4.35
CA GLY A 19 -24.06 5.50 -5.70
C GLY A 19 -22.83 4.62 -5.80
N SER A 20 -22.36 4.43 -7.02
CA SER A 20 -21.16 3.64 -7.32
C SER A 20 -20.30 4.26 -8.40
N VAL A 21 -19.02 3.92 -8.37
CA VAL A 21 -18.02 4.25 -9.39
C VAL A 21 -17.28 2.98 -9.77
N LYS A 22 -16.92 2.85 -11.04
CA LYS A 22 -16.14 1.73 -11.56
C LYS A 22 -14.84 2.22 -12.17
N ASN A 23 -13.80 1.40 -12.10
CA ASN A 23 -12.46 1.71 -12.61
C ASN A 23 -11.93 3.06 -12.10
N SER A 24 -12.24 3.42 -10.85
CA SER A 24 -11.68 4.61 -10.23
C SER A 24 -10.20 4.39 -9.94
N LEU A 25 -9.39 5.44 -9.99
CA LEU A 25 -8.01 5.34 -9.49
C LEU A 25 -8.03 4.97 -8.02
N GLY A 26 -7.18 4.00 -7.69
CA GLY A 26 -7.06 3.45 -6.35
C GLY A 26 -5.64 3.00 -6.04
N GLY A 27 -5.53 2.27 -4.94
CA GLY A 27 -4.26 1.71 -4.48
C GLY A 27 -3.52 2.60 -3.49
N SER A 28 -2.91 1.95 -2.51
CA SER A 28 -2.30 2.57 -1.34
C SER A 28 -1.18 3.55 -1.71
N ALA A 29 -0.38 3.22 -2.73
CA ALA A 29 0.71 4.07 -3.18
C ALA A 29 0.21 5.37 -3.83
N LEU A 30 -0.90 5.32 -4.59
CA LEU A 30 -1.49 6.52 -5.20
C LEU A 30 -2.10 7.45 -4.14
N TYR A 31 -2.86 6.90 -3.18
CA TYR A 31 -3.41 7.69 -2.08
C TYR A 31 -2.30 8.35 -1.25
N PHE A 32 -1.26 7.59 -0.89
CA PHE A 32 -0.13 8.15 -0.17
C PHE A 32 0.61 9.20 -0.99
N GLY A 33 0.92 8.93 -2.27
CA GLY A 33 1.60 9.86 -3.15
C GLY A 33 0.83 11.18 -3.31
N ALA A 34 -0.50 11.12 -3.42
CA ALA A 34 -1.35 12.30 -3.47
C ALA A 34 -1.29 13.16 -2.20
N ALA A 35 -1.27 12.52 -1.02
CA ALA A 35 -1.23 13.20 0.27
C ALA A 35 0.18 13.73 0.61
N ALA A 36 1.20 12.88 0.51
CA ALA A 36 2.58 13.20 0.87
C ALA A 36 3.22 14.19 -0.12
N GLY A 37 2.83 14.16 -1.40
CA GLY A 37 3.29 15.09 -2.44
C GLY A 37 2.99 16.57 -2.15
N ILE A 38 2.04 16.85 -1.25
CA ILE A 38 1.76 18.21 -0.77
C ILE A 38 2.94 18.76 0.06
N PHE A 39 3.68 17.88 0.73
CA PHE A 39 4.71 18.24 1.70
C PHE A 39 6.14 17.99 1.19
N THR A 40 6.33 16.93 0.40
CA THR A 40 7.67 16.48 0.00
C THR A 40 7.61 15.64 -1.28
N PRO A 41 8.69 15.60 -2.08
CA PRO A 41 8.77 14.68 -3.21
C PRO A 41 8.59 13.21 -2.78
N VAL A 42 7.88 12.44 -3.60
CA VAL A 42 7.58 11.02 -3.35
C VAL A 42 8.14 10.20 -4.50
N ASN A 43 8.90 9.16 -4.18
CA ASN A 43 9.43 8.20 -5.13
C ASN A 43 8.57 6.94 -5.07
N LEU A 44 7.73 6.74 -6.09
CA LEU A 44 6.75 5.65 -6.10
C LEU A 44 7.32 4.41 -6.78
N VAL A 45 7.17 3.27 -6.12
CA VAL A 45 7.49 1.94 -6.63
C VAL A 45 6.22 1.11 -6.69
N GLY A 46 5.97 0.50 -7.84
CA GLY A 46 4.79 -0.34 -8.04
C GLY A 46 4.78 -0.96 -9.43
N VAL A 47 3.70 -1.66 -9.74
CA VAL A 47 3.45 -2.25 -11.05
C VAL A 47 2.02 -2.00 -11.49
N VAL A 48 1.81 -1.82 -12.79
CA VAL A 48 0.50 -1.79 -13.42
C VAL A 48 0.47 -2.68 -14.67
N GLY A 49 -0.72 -3.08 -15.08
CA GLY A 49 -0.93 -3.80 -16.33
C GLY A 49 -0.94 -2.86 -17.53
N GLU A 50 -0.94 -3.44 -18.73
CA GLU A 50 -1.08 -2.70 -20.00
C GLU A 50 -2.44 -1.99 -20.12
N ASP A 51 -3.43 -2.38 -19.30
CA ASP A 51 -4.74 -1.76 -19.22
C ASP A 51 -4.77 -0.43 -18.44
N PHE A 52 -3.67 -0.04 -17.78
CA PHE A 52 -3.60 1.20 -17.01
C PHE A 52 -3.25 2.42 -17.86
N ASP A 53 -4.16 3.39 -17.94
CA ASP A 53 -3.87 4.67 -18.59
C ASP A 53 -3.00 5.56 -17.68
N LEU A 54 -1.70 5.61 -17.97
CA LEU A 54 -0.74 6.44 -17.23
C LEU A 54 -1.08 7.94 -17.23
N ASN A 55 -1.87 8.44 -18.18
CA ASN A 55 -2.27 9.85 -18.19
C ASN A 55 -3.14 10.20 -16.97
N THR A 56 -3.85 9.21 -16.43
CA THR A 56 -4.73 9.39 -15.27
C THR A 56 -3.98 9.77 -14.00
N ILE A 57 -2.69 9.39 -13.89
CA ILE A 57 -1.83 9.70 -12.73
C ILE A 57 -0.85 10.85 -12.99
N GLU A 58 -0.82 11.40 -14.21
CA GLU A 58 0.15 12.44 -14.60
C GLU A 58 0.05 13.69 -13.72
N PHE A 59 -1.15 14.00 -13.21
CA PHE A 59 -1.35 15.12 -12.30
C PHE A 59 -0.51 15.00 -11.01
N LEU A 60 -0.16 13.79 -10.58
CA LEU A 60 0.69 13.56 -9.41
C LEU A 60 2.15 13.97 -9.64
N LYS A 61 2.63 13.97 -10.89
CA LYS A 61 3.97 14.50 -11.19
C LYS A 61 4.09 15.98 -10.87
N SER A 62 3.01 16.75 -11.11
CA SER A 62 2.94 18.17 -10.72
C SER A 62 2.99 18.37 -9.20
N ARG A 63 2.75 17.32 -8.41
CA ARG A 63 2.83 17.27 -6.94
C ARG A 63 4.11 16.59 -6.46
N GLY A 64 5.12 16.45 -7.32
CA GLY A 64 6.42 15.91 -6.92
C GLY A 64 6.45 14.39 -6.74
N VAL A 65 5.45 13.66 -7.26
CA VAL A 65 5.52 12.20 -7.34
C VAL A 65 6.33 11.79 -8.56
N ASP A 66 7.34 10.97 -8.33
CA ASP A 66 8.19 10.39 -9.35
C ASP A 66 7.83 8.92 -9.57
N PHE A 67 7.64 8.55 -10.83
CA PHE A 67 7.17 7.24 -11.28
C PHE A 67 8.26 6.41 -11.95
N ARG A 68 9.54 6.78 -11.83
CA ARG A 68 10.65 5.96 -12.37
C ARG A 68 10.74 4.55 -11.75
N GLY A 69 10.10 4.32 -10.60
CA GLY A 69 9.94 3.01 -9.99
C GLY A 69 8.63 2.27 -10.34
N LEU A 70 7.78 2.86 -11.19
CA LEU A 70 6.55 2.22 -11.68
C LEU A 70 6.85 1.41 -12.94
N THR A 71 6.57 0.10 -12.91
CA THR A 71 6.70 -0.77 -14.09
C THR A 71 5.35 -1.03 -14.74
N VAL A 72 5.36 -1.22 -16.06
CA VAL A 72 4.20 -1.69 -16.83
C VAL A 72 4.52 -3.10 -17.29
N GLU A 73 3.68 -4.07 -16.93
CA GLU A 73 3.86 -5.48 -17.24
C GLU A 73 2.70 -6.02 -18.09
N PRO A 74 2.93 -7.06 -18.92
CA PRO A 74 1.86 -7.73 -19.64
C PRO A 74 0.81 -8.31 -18.68
N GLY A 75 -0.46 -7.96 -18.89
CA GLY A 75 -1.58 -8.38 -18.05
C GLY A 75 -2.44 -7.21 -17.56
N GLU A 76 -3.32 -7.50 -16.59
CA GLU A 76 -4.23 -6.52 -16.01
C GLU A 76 -3.65 -5.87 -14.76
N THR A 77 -4.05 -4.64 -14.48
CA THR A 77 -3.72 -3.91 -13.26
C THR A 77 -4.44 -4.54 -12.07
N PHE A 78 -3.89 -4.39 -10.86
CA PHE A 78 -4.58 -4.78 -9.64
C PHE A 78 -5.97 -4.14 -9.57
N ARG A 79 -6.95 -4.94 -9.16
CA ARG A 79 -8.35 -4.51 -9.04
C ARG A 79 -8.93 -4.89 -7.71
N TRP A 80 -9.60 -3.93 -7.08
CA TRP A 80 -10.35 -4.16 -5.85
C TRP A 80 -11.79 -3.67 -6.00
N GLY A 81 -12.72 -4.46 -5.48
CA GLY A 81 -14.14 -4.13 -5.44
C GLY A 81 -14.60 -4.01 -4.00
N GLY A 82 -15.14 -2.86 -3.62
CA GLY A 82 -15.59 -2.60 -2.24
C GLY A 82 -17.02 -2.09 -2.18
N ARG A 83 -17.79 -2.57 -1.19
CA ARG A 83 -19.12 -2.03 -0.87
C ARG A 83 -19.14 -1.48 0.55
N TYR A 84 -19.35 -0.18 0.69
CA TYR A 84 -19.60 0.47 1.98
C TYR A 84 -21.03 0.25 2.46
N HIS A 85 -21.17 0.12 3.77
CA HIS A 85 -22.46 0.03 4.47
C HIS A 85 -23.00 1.43 4.79
N ASP A 86 -24.21 1.52 5.35
CA ASP A 86 -24.88 2.79 5.69
C ASP A 86 -24.07 3.71 6.62
N ASN A 87 -23.17 3.15 7.42
CA ASN A 87 -22.29 3.92 8.31
C ASN A 87 -21.08 4.55 7.59
N ILE A 88 -20.88 4.28 6.29
CA ILE A 88 -19.77 4.79 5.45
C ILE A 88 -18.39 4.56 6.10
N ASN A 89 -18.28 3.51 6.92
CA ASN A 89 -17.03 3.13 7.58
C ASN A 89 -16.73 1.66 7.30
N LYS A 90 -17.70 0.80 7.62
CA LYS A 90 -17.60 -0.64 7.34
C LYS A 90 -17.77 -0.90 5.86
N ARG A 91 -16.97 -1.83 5.34
CA ARG A 91 -17.00 -2.22 3.94
C ARG A 91 -16.81 -3.72 3.79
N ASP A 92 -17.47 -4.29 2.78
CA ASP A 92 -17.19 -5.63 2.30
C ASP A 92 -16.25 -5.55 1.11
N THR A 93 -15.20 -6.38 1.11
CA THR A 93 -14.42 -6.65 -0.10
C THR A 93 -15.20 -7.65 -0.95
N LEU A 94 -15.68 -7.20 -2.11
CA LEU A 94 -16.42 -8.02 -3.07
C LEU A 94 -15.48 -8.91 -3.88
N TYR A 95 -14.34 -8.37 -4.28
CA TYR A 95 -13.27 -9.10 -4.96
C TYR A 95 -11.92 -8.38 -4.79
N THR A 96 -10.86 -9.17 -4.90
CA THR A 96 -9.48 -8.70 -5.00
C THR A 96 -8.80 -9.50 -6.10
N TYR A 97 -8.35 -8.84 -7.16
CA TYR A 97 -7.57 -9.45 -8.23
C TYR A 97 -6.15 -8.90 -8.17
N LEU A 98 -5.20 -9.76 -7.79
CA LEU A 98 -3.79 -9.39 -7.68
C LEU A 98 -3.21 -9.05 -9.07
N ASN A 99 -3.55 -9.84 -10.09
CA ASN A 99 -3.10 -9.66 -11.47
C ASN A 99 -1.58 -9.48 -11.55
N VAL A 100 -1.07 -8.44 -12.23
CA VAL A 100 0.38 -8.19 -12.34
C VAL A 100 1.12 -8.12 -11.00
N PHE A 101 0.43 -7.85 -9.89
CA PHE A 101 1.04 -7.88 -8.55
C PHE A 101 1.47 -9.28 -8.11
N GLU A 102 0.80 -10.34 -8.57
CA GLU A 102 1.07 -11.71 -8.12
C GLU A 102 2.51 -12.15 -8.39
N ASN A 103 3.08 -11.69 -9.50
CA ASN A 103 4.44 -12.02 -9.93
C ASN A 103 5.40 -10.83 -9.85
N PHE A 104 4.96 -9.72 -9.23
CA PHE A 104 5.75 -8.51 -9.16
C PHE A 104 7.03 -8.74 -8.35
N LYS A 105 8.16 -8.26 -8.87
CA LYS A 105 9.44 -8.25 -8.16
C LYS A 105 9.97 -6.82 -8.18
N PRO A 106 9.85 -6.07 -7.07
CA PRO A 106 10.19 -4.66 -7.06
C PRO A 106 11.69 -4.48 -7.29
N ALA A 107 12.04 -3.79 -8.37
CA ALA A 107 13.40 -3.35 -8.65
C ALA A 107 13.53 -1.88 -8.29
N ILE A 108 14.15 -1.58 -7.14
CA ILE A 108 14.28 -0.19 -6.67
C ILE A 108 15.35 0.54 -7.48
N PRO A 109 15.01 1.64 -8.19
CA PRO A 109 16.00 2.48 -8.86
C PRO A 109 17.09 2.95 -7.90
N GLU A 110 18.35 2.97 -8.36
CA GLU A 110 19.51 3.24 -7.49
C GLU A 110 19.40 4.54 -6.68
N HIS A 111 18.82 5.59 -7.28
CA HIS A 111 18.64 6.88 -6.62
C HIS A 111 17.52 6.88 -5.57
N TYR A 112 16.60 5.91 -5.59
CA TYR A 112 15.56 5.74 -4.57
C TYR A 112 16.08 5.00 -3.35
N ARG A 113 17.08 4.10 -3.50
CA ARG A 113 17.64 3.27 -2.41
C ARG A 113 18.25 4.07 -1.24
N ARG A 114 18.50 5.37 -1.47
CA ARG A 114 19.04 6.32 -0.49
C ARG A 114 17.97 7.20 0.14
N ASP A 115 16.70 6.98 -0.16
CA ASP A 115 15.63 7.73 0.47
C ASP A 115 15.66 7.50 1.99
N PRO A 116 15.69 8.58 2.78
CA PRO A 116 15.79 8.47 4.23
C PRO A 116 14.45 8.07 4.87
N LEU A 117 13.34 8.14 4.14
CA LEU A 117 12.01 7.82 4.62
C LEU A 117 11.41 6.77 3.68
N VAL A 118 10.92 5.67 4.24
CA VAL A 118 10.33 4.57 3.48
C VAL A 118 8.95 4.27 4.03
N PHE A 119 7.96 4.25 3.16
CA PHE A 119 6.62 3.78 3.49
C PHE A 119 6.31 2.50 2.71
N LEU A 120 6.21 1.42 3.46
CA LEU A 120 5.73 0.12 3.01
C LEU A 120 4.20 0.16 3.08
N ALA A 121 3.58 0.78 2.09
CA ALA A 121 2.13 0.86 1.99
C ALA A 121 1.54 -0.49 1.55
N ASN A 122 0.21 -0.59 1.61
CA ASN A 122 -0.49 -1.86 1.65
C ASN A 122 -0.28 -2.64 0.35
N ILE A 123 0.41 -3.77 0.48
CA ILE A 123 0.75 -4.75 -0.56
C ILE A 123 1.19 -6.03 0.17
N ASP A 124 1.51 -7.08 -0.57
CA ASP A 124 2.03 -8.33 -0.03
C ASP A 124 3.21 -8.11 0.93
N PRO A 125 3.17 -8.63 2.16
CA PRO A 125 4.23 -8.43 3.15
C PRO A 125 5.60 -8.97 2.70
N GLU A 126 5.63 -10.00 1.84
CA GLU A 126 6.89 -10.49 1.27
C GLU A 126 7.51 -9.46 0.30
N LEU A 127 6.68 -8.72 -0.44
CA LEU A 127 7.13 -7.62 -1.30
C LEU A 127 7.59 -6.42 -0.46
N GLN A 128 6.88 -6.12 0.63
CA GLN A 128 7.29 -5.07 1.57
C GLN A 128 8.68 -5.37 2.17
N LEU A 129 8.93 -6.62 2.57
CA LEU A 129 10.25 -7.09 3.01
C LEU A 129 11.32 -6.93 1.92
N GLN A 130 11.04 -7.36 0.69
CA GLN A 130 11.98 -7.24 -0.43
C GLN A 130 12.35 -5.80 -0.75
N VAL A 131 11.42 -4.84 -0.59
CA VAL A 131 11.74 -3.42 -0.74
C VAL A 131 12.60 -2.93 0.41
N LEU A 132 12.24 -3.25 1.65
CA LEU A 132 13.01 -2.86 2.83
C LEU A 132 14.47 -3.33 2.75
N GLU A 133 14.71 -4.55 2.29
CA GLU A 133 16.06 -5.13 2.14
C GLU A 133 16.90 -4.49 1.04
N GLN A 134 16.28 -3.82 0.07
CA GLN A 134 16.98 -3.08 -0.99
C GLN A 134 17.37 -1.66 -0.59
N MET A 135 16.89 -1.16 0.56
CA MET A 135 17.19 0.18 1.05
C MET A 135 18.52 0.20 1.79
N GLU A 136 19.35 1.23 1.54
CA GLU A 136 20.69 1.28 2.14
C GLU A 136 20.63 1.55 3.65
N ARG A 137 20.02 2.67 4.06
CA ARG A 137 19.90 3.11 5.46
C ARG A 137 18.71 4.06 5.65
N PRO A 138 17.46 3.56 5.64
CA PRO A 138 16.33 4.40 5.96
C PRO A 138 16.46 4.95 7.38
N ARG A 139 16.11 6.22 7.59
CA ARG A 139 16.07 6.87 8.91
C ARG A 139 14.74 6.64 9.62
N LEU A 140 13.68 6.39 8.86
CA LEU A 140 12.36 6.06 9.36
C LEU A 140 11.64 5.19 8.34
N THR A 141 11.05 4.11 8.83
CA THR A 141 10.29 3.13 8.06
C THR A 141 8.88 3.03 8.63
N LEU A 142 7.90 3.12 7.75
CA LEU A 142 6.49 3.04 8.09
C LEU A 142 5.90 1.82 7.38
N LEU A 143 4.93 1.18 8.01
CA LEU A 143 4.22 0.03 7.48
C LEU A 143 2.72 0.23 7.67
N ASP A 144 1.94 -0.01 6.62
CA ASP A 144 0.52 -0.34 6.75
C ASP A 144 0.24 -1.71 6.09
N THR A 145 -0.95 -2.26 6.35
CA THR A 145 -1.38 -3.53 5.76
C THR A 145 -2.91 -3.54 5.61
N MET A 146 -3.51 -4.71 5.37
CA MET A 146 -4.96 -4.89 5.37
C MET A 146 -5.33 -6.29 5.84
N ASN A 147 -6.60 -6.45 6.23
CA ASN A 147 -7.21 -7.74 6.60
C ASN A 147 -6.88 -8.90 5.64
N PHE A 148 -6.83 -8.66 4.32
CA PHE A 148 -6.45 -9.67 3.33
C PHE A 148 -5.07 -10.29 3.61
N TRP A 149 -4.07 -9.47 3.94
CA TRP A 149 -2.73 -9.95 4.26
C TRP A 149 -2.63 -10.46 5.70
N ILE A 150 -3.37 -9.87 6.64
CA ILE A 150 -3.44 -10.36 8.02
C ILE A 150 -3.98 -11.80 8.05
N HIS A 151 -5.01 -12.10 7.26
CA HIS A 151 -5.59 -13.45 7.21
C HIS A 151 -4.82 -14.40 6.28
N GLY A 152 -4.32 -13.92 5.14
CA GLY A 152 -3.64 -14.77 4.15
C GLY A 152 -2.15 -14.99 4.40
N LYS A 153 -1.46 -14.01 5.00
CA LYS A 153 0.00 -13.97 5.17
C LYS A 153 0.41 -13.34 6.52
N LYS A 154 -0.24 -13.77 7.62
CA LYS A 154 0.05 -13.31 8.99
C LYS A 154 1.53 -13.45 9.36
N GLN A 155 2.14 -14.59 9.01
CA GLN A 155 3.51 -14.90 9.41
C GLN A 155 4.55 -13.93 8.81
N PRO A 156 4.57 -13.67 7.49
CA PRO A 156 5.41 -12.61 6.92
C PRO A 156 5.20 -11.21 7.55
N LEU A 157 3.96 -10.84 7.91
CA LEU A 157 3.70 -9.58 8.62
C LEU A 157 4.37 -9.55 9.99
N LEU A 158 4.24 -10.62 10.78
CA LEU A 158 4.89 -10.73 12.10
C LEU A 158 6.43 -10.72 12.01
N GLU A 159 7.00 -11.13 10.88
CA GLU A 159 8.45 -11.04 10.63
C GLU A 159 8.88 -9.62 10.20
N LEU A 160 8.00 -8.89 9.52
CA LEU A 160 8.26 -7.53 9.06
C LEU A 160 8.09 -6.48 10.16
N ILE A 161 7.09 -6.62 11.03
CA ILE A 161 6.77 -5.64 12.09
C ILE A 161 7.98 -5.30 12.99
N PRO A 162 8.81 -6.26 13.45
CA PRO A 162 9.98 -5.95 14.26
C PRO A 162 11.10 -5.20 13.52
N ARG A 163 11.01 -5.08 12.19
CA ARG A 163 12.01 -4.44 11.33
C ARG A 163 11.64 -3.02 10.90
N ILE A 164 10.48 -2.52 11.33
CA ILE A 164 10.01 -1.17 11.00
C ILE A 164 9.96 -0.25 12.23
N ASP A 165 9.86 1.05 12.00
CA ASP A 165 9.80 2.04 13.10
C ASP A 165 8.37 2.40 13.49
N VAL A 166 7.43 2.41 12.52
CA VAL A 166 6.03 2.79 12.74
C VAL A 166 5.08 1.82 12.02
N LEU A 167 4.15 1.23 12.78
CA LEU A 167 3.05 0.43 12.27
C LEU A 167 1.75 1.24 12.30
N ILE A 168 1.04 1.32 11.18
CA ILE A 168 -0.24 2.01 11.03
C ILE A 168 -1.32 0.96 10.75
N LEU A 169 -2.29 0.85 11.65
CA LEU A 169 -3.44 -0.04 11.55
C LEU A 169 -4.69 0.71 11.97
N ASN A 170 -5.84 0.35 11.39
CA ASN A 170 -7.12 0.67 12.01
C ASN A 170 -7.43 -0.28 13.18
N ASP A 171 -8.53 -0.02 13.88
CA ASP A 171 -8.96 -0.77 15.06
C ASP A 171 -9.33 -2.24 14.74
N GLU A 172 -9.96 -2.50 13.60
CA GLU A 172 -10.31 -3.84 13.15
C GLU A 172 -9.04 -4.64 12.81
N GLU A 173 -8.12 -4.06 12.04
CA GLU A 173 -6.83 -4.68 11.67
C GLU A 173 -5.95 -4.99 12.88
N LEU A 174 -5.91 -4.09 13.87
CA LEU A 174 -5.15 -4.32 15.11
C LEU A 174 -5.71 -5.53 15.86
N GLN A 175 -7.04 -5.62 15.99
CA GLN A 175 -7.70 -6.73 16.67
C GLN A 175 -7.52 -8.06 15.92
N GLU A 176 -7.65 -8.07 14.58
CA GLU A 176 -7.42 -9.24 13.73
C GLU A 176 -5.96 -9.71 13.78
N LEU A 177 -5.01 -8.77 13.80
CA LEU A 177 -3.59 -9.11 13.86
C LEU A 177 -3.21 -9.73 15.21
N THR A 178 -3.72 -9.21 16.32
CA THR A 178 -3.30 -9.66 17.66
C THR A 178 -4.23 -10.70 18.29
N ASP A 179 -5.41 -10.93 17.72
CA ASP A 179 -6.50 -11.73 18.31
C ASP A 179 -6.94 -11.19 19.70
N ILE A 180 -6.78 -9.88 19.95
CA ILE A 180 -7.06 -9.22 21.24
C ILE A 180 -8.10 -8.11 21.04
N PRO A 181 -9.33 -8.21 21.60
CA PRO A 181 -10.37 -7.19 21.41
C PRO A 181 -10.04 -5.83 22.05
N HIS A 182 -9.26 -5.82 23.13
CA HIS A 182 -8.99 -4.60 23.88
C HIS A 182 -7.82 -3.82 23.24
N LEU A 183 -8.12 -2.71 22.56
CA LEU A 183 -7.16 -1.95 21.73
C LEU A 183 -5.84 -1.62 22.43
N TYR A 184 -5.87 -1.15 23.68
CA TYR A 184 -4.64 -0.85 24.41
C TYR A 184 -3.76 -2.09 24.64
N ARG A 185 -4.37 -3.25 24.93
CA ARG A 185 -3.64 -4.49 25.17
C ARG A 185 -3.11 -5.08 23.86
N ALA A 186 -3.89 -4.94 22.79
CA ALA A 186 -3.45 -5.30 21.44
C ALA A 186 -2.21 -4.48 21.04
N ALA A 187 -2.26 -3.15 21.19
CA ALA A 187 -1.11 -2.29 20.92
C ALA A 187 0.11 -2.62 21.79
N GLU A 188 -0.10 -2.81 23.10
CA GLU A 188 0.98 -3.20 24.03
C GLU A 188 1.64 -4.54 23.63
N SER A 189 0.87 -5.49 23.09
CA SER A 189 1.42 -6.78 22.64
C SER A 189 2.36 -6.69 21.43
N LEU A 190 2.25 -5.63 20.61
CA LEU A 190 3.09 -5.40 19.43
C LEU A 190 4.31 -4.52 19.73
N LEU A 191 4.35 -3.86 20.90
CA LEU A 191 5.44 -2.98 21.33
C LEU A 191 6.50 -3.70 22.20
N GLN A 192 6.28 -4.98 22.53
CA GLN A 192 7.19 -5.82 23.33
C GLN A 192 8.18 -6.57 22.45
#